data_AF-D2RMJ6-F1
#
_entry.id   AF-D2RMJ6-F1
#
_cell.length_a   1.000
_cell.length_b   1.000
_cell.length_c   1.000
_cell.angle_alpha   90.00
_cell.angle_beta   90.00
_cell.angle_gamma   90.00
#
_symmetry.space_group_name_H-M   'P 1'
#
loop_
_entity.id
_entity.type
_entity.pdbx_description
1 polymer ?
#
loop_
_entity_poly.entity_id
_entity_poly.type
_entity_poly.pdbx_seq_one_letter_code
_entity_poly.pdbx_strand_id
1 'polypeptide(L)'
;MDIILDMKGGFSVGFQENLIHYREKAGYKSAKDFSEKLGINYTTYMGYENKGREPKYSLLVKIARLLHVSVDNLLGYDPEQPDELTRCLDVCKEAGLFTDPWQFRGSTAVFVYQNKEEAKQDKGSLDVPVLGKDEFIAAVIAGANNPNYQAAKKDLLKMYVYASILQKYAKSAGNINVDIESLKAGALPSKAKNAIQENLDALQENPDK
;
A
#
# COMPACT_ATOMS: atom_id res chain seq x y z
N MET A 1 -10.92 -2.20 -8.94
CA MET A 1 -9.70 -1.37 -8.86
C MET A 1 -9.32 -1.40 -7.40
N ASP A 2 -8.69 -2.51 -6.99
CA ASP A 2 -8.36 -2.74 -5.60
C ASP A 2 -7.12 -1.92 -5.28
N ILE A 3 -7.36 -0.77 -4.65
CA ILE A 3 -6.33 -0.01 -3.94
C ILE A 3 -6.01 -0.83 -2.68
N ILE A 4 -5.36 -1.97 -2.90
CA ILE A 4 -4.44 -2.51 -1.90
C ILE A 4 -3.33 -1.48 -1.88
N LEU A 5 -3.42 -0.55 -0.93
CA LEU A 5 -2.27 0.21 -0.44
C LEU A 5 -1.27 -0.82 0.08
N ASP A 6 -0.52 -1.40 -0.84
CA ASP A 6 0.76 -2.00 -0.55
C ASP A 6 1.70 -0.84 -0.19
N MET A 7 1.58 -0.36 1.05
CA MET A 7 2.59 0.51 1.64
C MET A 7 3.95 -0.22 1.81
N LYS A 8 4.08 -1.45 1.29
CA LYS A 8 5.34 -2.19 1.18
C LYS A 8 5.74 -2.52 -0.26
N GLY A 9 5.05 -2.03 -1.29
CA GLY A 9 5.34 -2.39 -2.68
C GLY A 9 4.91 -1.33 -3.67
N GLY A 10 5.75 -0.29 -3.83
CA GLY A 10 5.54 0.75 -4.83
C GLY A 10 6.48 1.95 -4.70
N PHE A 11 7.79 1.69 -4.57
CA PHE A 11 8.90 2.62 -4.81
C PHE A 11 8.82 4.04 -4.20
N SER A 12 9.03 4.14 -2.89
CA SER A 12 9.79 5.25 -2.27
C SER A 12 10.28 4.77 -0.92
N VAL A 13 11.20 3.81 -0.97
CA VAL A 13 12.12 3.55 0.13
C VAL A 13 13.19 4.67 0.01
N GLY A 14 13.79 5.13 1.10
CA GLY A 14 14.65 6.33 1.08
C GLY A 14 15.78 6.28 0.03
N PHE A 15 16.51 7.39 -0.10
CA PHE A 15 17.64 7.49 -1.04
C PHE A 15 18.60 6.29 -0.94
N GLN A 16 18.78 5.75 0.27
CA GLN A 16 19.65 4.62 0.57
C GLN A 16 19.20 3.34 -0.13
N GLU A 17 17.93 2.99 0.00
CA GLU A 17 17.37 1.78 -0.56
C GLU A 17 17.20 1.87 -2.08
N ASN A 18 16.86 3.05 -2.60
CA ASN A 18 16.87 3.30 -4.04
C ASN A 18 18.29 3.17 -4.62
N LEU A 19 19.29 3.69 -3.93
CA LEU A 19 20.69 3.55 -4.31
C LEU A 19 21.11 2.07 -4.38
N ILE A 20 20.78 1.27 -3.35
CA ILE A 20 21.04 -0.18 -3.33
C ILE A 20 20.34 -0.85 -4.52
N HIS A 21 19.05 -0.59 -4.71
CA HIS A 21 18.25 -1.19 -5.78
C HIS A 21 18.85 -0.92 -7.16
N TYR A 22 19.11 0.35 -7.49
CA TYR A 22 19.62 0.72 -8.81
C TYR A 22 21.06 0.27 -9.03
N ARG A 23 21.90 0.26 -7.97
CA ARG A 23 23.24 -0.33 -8.01
C ARG A 23 23.18 -1.79 -8.42
N GLU A 24 22.34 -2.59 -7.75
CA GLU A 24 22.20 -4.02 -8.03
C GLU A 24 21.62 -4.28 -9.42
N LYS A 25 20.61 -3.49 -9.83
CA LYS A 25 20.01 -3.55 -11.18
C LYS A 25 21.03 -3.24 -12.29
N ALA A 26 22.00 -2.37 -12.02
CA ALA A 26 23.10 -2.06 -12.93
C ALA A 26 24.23 -3.13 -12.93
N GLY A 27 24.11 -4.18 -12.11
CA GLY A 27 25.04 -5.31 -12.09
C GLY A 27 26.17 -5.20 -11.06
N TYR A 28 26.22 -4.12 -10.28
CA TYR A 28 27.23 -3.95 -9.23
C TYR A 28 26.81 -4.72 -7.98
N LYS A 29 27.47 -5.85 -7.72
CA LYS A 29 27.05 -6.79 -6.68
C LYS A 29 27.42 -6.38 -5.26
N SER A 30 28.28 -5.37 -5.11
CA SER A 30 28.71 -4.91 -3.79
C SER A 30 28.95 -3.40 -3.75
N ALA A 31 28.81 -2.83 -2.56
CA ALA A 31 29.19 -1.45 -2.26
C ALA A 31 30.66 -1.15 -2.61
N LYS A 32 31.55 -2.14 -2.45
CA LYS A 32 32.97 -2.01 -2.78
C LYS A 32 33.18 -1.81 -4.28
N ASP A 33 32.64 -2.72 -5.09
CA ASP A 33 32.70 -2.67 -6.55
C ASP A 33 32.19 -1.32 -7.10
N PHE A 34 31.04 -0.87 -6.61
CA PHE A 34 30.49 0.39 -7.07
C PHE A 34 31.29 1.61 -6.56
N SER A 35 31.86 1.57 -5.35
CA SER A 35 32.73 2.64 -4.85
C SER A 35 34.00 2.80 -5.68
N GLU A 36 34.58 1.68 -6.14
CA GLU A 36 35.73 1.67 -7.05
C GLU A 36 35.36 2.28 -8.40
N LYS A 37 34.20 1.91 -8.97
CA LYS A 37 33.70 2.50 -10.22
C LYS A 37 33.42 4.00 -10.10
N LEU A 38 32.91 4.44 -8.95
CA LEU A 38 32.71 5.85 -8.62
C LEU A 38 34.02 6.60 -8.37
N GLY A 39 35.13 5.90 -8.12
CA GLY A 39 36.42 6.51 -7.76
C GLY A 39 36.38 7.23 -6.41
N ILE A 40 35.65 6.67 -5.43
CA ILE A 40 35.57 7.21 -4.06
C ILE A 40 35.96 6.14 -3.04
N ASN A 41 36.27 6.57 -1.82
CA ASN A 41 36.59 5.63 -0.75
C ASN A 41 35.36 4.77 -0.37
N TYR A 42 35.58 3.46 -0.16
CA TYR A 42 34.54 2.52 0.24
C TYR A 42 33.74 2.96 1.47
N THR A 43 34.41 3.46 2.51
CA THR A 43 33.76 3.93 3.74
C THR A 43 32.88 5.15 3.48
N THR A 44 33.27 6.01 2.54
CA THR A 44 32.44 7.14 2.09
C THR A 44 31.18 6.62 1.42
N TYR A 45 31.31 5.68 0.48
CA TYR A 45 30.17 5.09 -0.21
C TYR A 45 29.22 4.36 0.74
N MET A 46 29.75 3.53 1.64
CA MET A 46 28.99 2.81 2.68
C MET A 46 28.22 3.76 3.60
N GLY A 47 28.67 5.00 3.74
CA GLY A 47 27.94 6.02 4.47
C GLY A 47 26.58 6.33 3.83
N TYR A 48 26.49 6.24 2.50
CA TYR A 48 25.27 6.48 1.75
C TYR A 48 24.28 5.35 1.92
N GLU A 49 24.69 4.10 1.71
CA GLU A 49 23.75 2.96 1.81
C GLU A 49 23.32 2.64 3.26
N ASN A 50 24.20 2.81 4.25
CA ASN A 50 23.97 2.23 5.58
C ASN A 50 23.91 3.23 6.74
N LYS A 51 24.27 4.50 6.54
CA LYS A 51 24.42 5.47 7.63
C LYS A 51 23.61 6.75 7.46
N GLY A 52 22.66 6.75 6.53
CA GLY A 52 21.82 7.92 6.27
C GLY A 52 22.59 9.14 5.76
N ARG A 53 23.84 8.99 5.27
CA ARG A 53 24.59 10.13 4.73
C ARG A 53 24.09 10.48 3.35
N GLU A 54 24.18 11.75 3.00
CA GLU A 54 23.82 12.24 1.68
C GLU A 54 25.08 12.57 0.87
N PRO A 55 25.14 12.17 -0.42
CA PRO A 55 26.20 12.60 -1.31
C PRO A 55 26.05 14.09 -1.65
N LYS A 56 27.16 14.77 -1.93
CA LYS A 56 27.10 16.09 -2.55
C LYS A 56 26.42 16.00 -3.92
N TYR A 57 25.76 17.07 -4.38
CA TYR A 57 25.05 17.09 -5.66
C TYR A 57 25.90 16.60 -6.85
N SER A 58 27.18 16.98 -6.92
CA SER A 58 28.06 16.51 -8.00
C SER A 58 28.25 15.00 -8.01
N LEU A 59 28.34 14.37 -6.84
CA LEU A 59 28.45 12.92 -6.71
C LEU A 59 27.09 12.24 -6.95
N LEU A 60 25.99 12.82 -6.49
CA LEU A 60 24.63 12.34 -6.77
C LEU A 60 24.38 12.25 -8.29
N VAL A 61 24.73 13.29 -9.04
CA VAL A 61 24.64 13.31 -10.50
C VAL A 61 25.57 12.26 -11.13
N LYS A 62 26.76 12.03 -10.57
CA LYS A 62 27.68 10.98 -11.05
C LYS A 62 27.11 9.58 -10.84
N ILE A 63 26.49 9.34 -9.69
CA ILE A 63 25.79 8.08 -9.36
C ILE A 63 24.66 7.87 -10.38
N ALA A 64 23.79 8.86 -10.56
CA ALA A 64 22.67 8.81 -11.52
C ALA A 64 23.13 8.43 -12.93
N ARG A 65 24.22 9.05 -13.41
CA ARG A 65 24.82 8.75 -14.72
C ARG A 65 25.36 7.32 -14.83
N LEU A 66 26.08 6.83 -13.81
CA LEU A 66 26.64 5.47 -13.82
C LEU A 66 25.55 4.39 -13.75
N LEU A 67 24.44 4.68 -13.07
CA LEU A 67 23.31 3.78 -12.92
C LEU A 67 22.26 3.92 -14.02
N HIS A 68 22.43 4.90 -14.93
CA HIS A 68 21.47 5.21 -16.00
C HIS A 68 20.04 5.47 -15.48
N VAL A 69 19.93 6.26 -14.41
CA VAL A 69 18.65 6.69 -13.81
C VAL A 69 18.62 8.19 -13.59
N SER A 70 17.42 8.76 -13.39
CA SER A 70 17.29 10.15 -12.97
C SER A 70 17.69 10.33 -11.50
N VAL A 71 17.99 11.57 -11.11
CA VAL A 71 18.18 11.92 -9.69
C VAL A 71 16.86 11.75 -8.93
N ASP A 72 15.73 12.06 -9.56
CA ASP A 72 14.40 11.86 -8.97
C ASP A 72 14.17 10.40 -8.57
N ASN A 73 14.54 9.46 -9.45
CA ASN A 73 14.47 8.02 -9.13
C ASN A 73 15.36 7.64 -7.94
N LEU A 74 16.55 8.24 -7.81
CA LEU A 74 17.42 7.99 -6.64
C LEU A 74 16.82 8.56 -5.37
N LEU A 75 16.22 9.74 -5.44
CA LEU A 75 15.61 10.41 -4.29
C LEU A 75 14.21 9.89 -3.96
N GLY A 76 13.63 9.05 -4.81
CA GLY A 76 12.25 8.59 -4.68
C GLY A 76 11.23 9.70 -4.97
N TYR A 77 11.62 10.73 -5.72
CA TYR A 77 10.73 11.79 -6.15
C TYR A 77 10.04 11.40 -7.46
N ASP A 78 8.73 11.55 -7.50
CA ASP A 78 7.93 11.41 -8.71
C ASP A 78 6.92 12.57 -8.71
N PRO A 79 6.99 13.50 -9.69
CA PRO A 79 6.11 14.66 -9.72
C PRO A 79 4.64 14.29 -9.98
N GLU A 80 4.37 13.09 -10.48
CA GLU A 80 3.01 12.59 -10.67
C GLU A 80 2.46 11.92 -9.41
N GLN A 81 3.33 11.55 -8.46
CA GLN A 81 2.89 10.99 -7.21
C GLN A 81 2.36 12.07 -6.27
N PRO A 82 1.17 11.86 -5.67
CA PRO A 82 0.66 12.77 -4.66
C PRO A 82 1.62 12.83 -3.48
N ASP A 83 1.79 14.04 -2.93
CA ASP A 83 2.54 14.23 -1.69
C ASP A 83 1.86 13.51 -0.51
N GLU A 84 2.56 13.38 0.61
CA GLU A 84 2.05 12.63 1.77
C GLU A 84 0.74 13.19 2.32
N LEU A 85 0.56 14.52 2.27
CA LEU A 85 -0.68 15.15 2.70
C LEU A 85 -1.84 14.71 1.80
N THR A 86 -1.65 14.77 0.48
CA THR A 86 -2.64 14.36 -0.51
C THR A 86 -3.00 12.89 -0.34
N ARG A 87 -2.00 12.02 -0.15
CA ARG A 87 -2.23 10.59 0.14
C ARG A 87 -3.08 10.39 1.40
N CYS A 88 -2.80 11.13 2.47
CA CYS A 88 -3.55 11.02 3.72
C CYS A 88 -4.99 11.54 3.57
N LEU A 89 -5.20 12.61 2.79
CA LEU A 89 -6.54 13.11 2.46
C LEU A 89 -7.34 12.06 1.67
N ASP A 90 -6.72 11.38 0.71
CA ASP A 90 -7.36 10.30 -0.06
C ASP A 90 -7.71 9.10 0.82
N VAL A 91 -6.83 8.70 1.75
CA VAL A 91 -7.12 7.63 2.73
C VAL A 91 -8.35 7.98 3.57
N CYS A 92 -8.44 9.23 4.06
CA CYS A 92 -9.63 9.68 4.80
C CYS A 92 -10.90 9.59 3.95
N LYS A 93 -10.83 10.05 2.69
CA LYS A 93 -11.95 10.01 1.75
C LYS A 93 -12.41 8.59 1.46
N GLU A 94 -11.49 7.66 1.22
CA GLU A 94 -11.79 6.23 1.00
C GLU A 94 -12.41 5.58 2.25
N ALA A 95 -12.00 6.03 3.45
CA ALA A 95 -12.60 5.60 4.71
C ALA A 95 -14.00 6.23 4.96
N GLY A 96 -14.47 7.11 4.07
CA GLY A 96 -15.77 7.78 4.18
C GLY A 96 -15.75 9.09 4.98
N LEU A 97 -14.57 9.54 5.43
CA LEU A 97 -14.41 10.82 6.11
C LEU A 97 -14.40 11.97 5.10
N PHE A 98 -14.80 13.16 5.56
CA PHE A 98 -14.66 14.39 4.81
C PHE A 98 -13.56 15.24 5.44
N THR A 99 -12.65 15.78 4.63
CA THR A 99 -11.53 16.60 5.10
C THR A 99 -11.55 17.97 4.42
N ASP A 100 -11.23 19.02 5.18
CA ASP A 100 -11.09 20.39 4.67
C ASP A 100 -9.71 20.95 5.07
N PRO A 101 -8.72 20.93 4.16
CA PRO A 101 -7.40 21.49 4.41
C PRO A 101 -7.43 23.01 4.26
N TRP A 102 -7.14 23.71 5.36
CA TRP A 102 -7.06 25.17 5.40
C TRP A 102 -5.61 25.66 5.46
N GLN A 103 -5.24 26.52 4.51
CA GLN A 103 -3.91 27.11 4.44
C GLN A 103 -3.90 28.53 5.00
N PHE A 104 -2.96 28.80 5.90
CA PHE A 104 -2.79 30.12 6.50
C PHE A 104 -1.32 30.42 6.78
N ARG A 105 -0.81 31.50 6.18
CA ARG A 105 0.56 32.01 6.37
C ARG A 105 1.66 30.95 6.23
N GLY A 106 1.50 30.03 5.27
CA GLY A 106 2.46 28.94 5.02
C GLY A 106 2.29 27.72 5.94
N SER A 107 1.35 27.76 6.89
CA SER A 107 0.93 26.61 7.67
C SER A 107 -0.33 25.98 7.06
N THR A 108 -0.51 24.69 7.26
CA THR A 108 -1.72 23.96 6.88
C THR A 108 -2.32 23.31 8.12
N ALA A 109 -3.61 23.53 8.33
CA ALA A 109 -4.44 22.83 9.28
C ALA A 109 -5.47 21.99 8.51
N VAL A 110 -5.82 20.81 9.02
CA VAL A 110 -6.80 19.92 8.38
C VAL A 110 -7.95 19.70 9.34
N PHE A 111 -9.15 20.11 8.92
CA PHE A 111 -10.40 19.80 9.60
C PHE A 111 -10.88 18.42 9.14
N VAL A 112 -11.30 17.57 10.08
CA VAL A 112 -11.72 16.20 9.79
C VAL A 112 -13.14 15.96 10.30
N TYR A 113 -14.03 15.58 9.39
CA TYR A 113 -15.45 15.36 9.63
C TYR A 113 -15.83 13.91 9.32
N GLN A 114 -16.85 13.40 10.00
CA GLN A 114 -17.40 12.06 9.73
C GLN A 114 -18.04 11.99 8.34
N ASN A 115 -18.57 13.10 7.84
CA ASN A 115 -19.18 13.18 6.52
C ASN A 115 -19.34 14.64 6.07
N LYS A 116 -19.77 14.81 4.81
CA LYS A 116 -19.95 16.13 4.18
C LYS A 116 -21.09 16.95 4.79
N GLU A 117 -22.11 16.34 5.39
CA GLU A 117 -23.23 17.08 5.99
C GLU A 117 -22.82 17.74 7.30
N GLU A 118 -22.01 17.05 8.11
CA GLU A 118 -21.39 17.63 9.30
C GLU A 118 -20.54 18.85 8.95
N ALA A 119 -19.70 18.75 7.91
CA ALA A 119 -18.86 19.86 7.45
C ALA A 119 -19.66 21.10 7.01
N LYS A 120 -20.85 20.92 6.40
CA LYS A 120 -21.72 22.05 6.00
C LYS A 120 -22.40 22.73 7.18
N GLN A 121 -22.64 21.98 8.25
CA GLN A 121 -23.31 22.48 9.45
C GLN A 121 -22.34 23.19 10.38
N ASP A 122 -21.05 22.90 10.23
CA ASP A 122 -19.99 23.57 10.95
C ASP A 122 -19.88 25.06 10.53
N LYS A 123 -20.01 25.93 11.52
CA LYS A 123 -19.88 27.40 11.38
C LYS A 123 -18.58 27.90 12.03
N GLY A 124 -17.55 27.06 12.07
CA GLY A 124 -16.31 27.32 12.82
C GLY A 124 -16.43 26.94 14.29
N SER A 125 -17.12 25.83 14.58
CA SER A 125 -17.27 25.26 15.93
C SER A 125 -15.95 24.65 16.42
N LEU A 126 -15.71 24.72 17.74
CA LEU A 126 -14.54 24.16 18.43
C LEU A 126 -14.56 22.63 18.58
N ASP A 127 -15.65 21.96 18.20
CA ASP A 127 -15.87 20.53 18.48
C ASP A 127 -15.39 19.57 17.39
N VAL A 128 -14.82 20.09 16.30
CA VAL A 128 -14.31 19.27 15.19
C VAL A 128 -12.80 19.10 15.33
N PRO A 129 -12.24 17.89 15.12
CA PRO A 129 -10.79 17.70 15.10
C PRO A 129 -10.12 18.59 14.05
N VAL A 130 -9.19 19.43 14.50
CA VAL A 130 -8.31 20.25 13.66
C VAL A 130 -6.88 19.91 14.01
N LEU A 131 -6.12 19.42 13.03
CA LEU A 131 -4.71 19.02 13.22
C LEU A 131 -3.79 19.84 12.33
N GLY A 132 -2.58 20.14 12.81
CA GLY A 132 -1.53 20.63 11.92
C GLY A 132 -1.14 19.58 10.88
N LYS A 133 -0.58 19.99 9.75
CA LYS A 133 -0.19 19.09 8.63
C LYS A 133 0.52 17.81 9.09
N ASP A 134 1.58 17.95 9.88
CA ASP A 134 2.42 16.80 10.24
C ASP A 134 1.72 15.88 11.24
N GLU A 135 0.95 16.45 12.17
CA GLU A 135 0.12 15.70 13.13
C GLU A 135 -0.99 14.93 12.42
N PHE A 136 -1.64 15.55 11.43
CA PHE A 136 -2.64 14.91 10.59
C PHE A 136 -2.05 13.71 9.83
N ILE A 137 -0.92 13.90 9.14
CA ILE A 137 -0.23 12.83 8.41
C ILE A 137 0.12 11.68 9.36
N ALA A 138 0.73 11.99 10.52
CA ALA A 138 1.10 10.98 11.51
C ALA A 138 -0.12 10.17 12.02
N ALA A 139 -1.23 10.86 12.31
CA ALA A 139 -2.46 10.22 12.78
C ALA A 139 -3.07 9.28 11.72
N VAL A 140 -3.15 9.73 10.46
CA VAL A 140 -3.69 8.92 9.36
C VAL A 140 -2.81 7.70 9.09
N ILE A 141 -1.48 7.86 9.08
CA ILE A 141 -0.54 6.75 8.91
C ILE A 141 -0.68 5.74 10.06
N ALA A 142 -0.79 6.20 11.31
CA ALA A 142 -0.97 5.33 12.46
C ALA A 142 -2.28 4.53 12.39
N GLY A 143 -3.37 5.20 12.00
CA GLY A 143 -4.67 4.55 11.80
C GLY A 143 -4.65 3.54 10.66
N ALA A 144 -4.12 3.91 9.51
CA ALA A 144 -4.04 3.06 8.32
C ALA A 144 -3.15 1.82 8.57
N ASN A 145 -2.08 1.95 9.35
CA ASN A 145 -1.18 0.84 9.69
C ASN A 145 -1.56 0.08 10.96
N ASN A 146 -2.71 0.38 11.56
CA ASN A 146 -3.17 -0.32 12.75
C ASN A 146 -3.24 -1.84 12.46
N PRO A 147 -2.56 -2.72 13.23
CA PRO A 147 -2.52 -4.15 12.96
C PRO A 147 -3.90 -4.80 12.92
N ASN A 148 -4.84 -4.32 13.74
CA ASN A 148 -6.20 -4.84 13.76
C ASN A 148 -6.97 -4.47 12.49
N TYR A 149 -6.78 -3.24 11.99
CA TYR A 149 -7.36 -2.81 10.73
C TYR A 149 -6.77 -3.58 9.53
N GLN A 150 -5.45 -3.77 9.52
CA GLN A 150 -4.76 -4.55 8.50
C GLN A 150 -5.20 -6.02 8.49
N ALA A 151 -5.32 -6.63 9.68
CA ALA A 151 -5.88 -7.97 9.83
C ALA A 151 -7.32 -8.03 9.31
N ALA A 152 -8.17 -7.06 9.69
CA ALA A 152 -9.55 -6.99 9.24
C ALA A 152 -9.67 -6.87 7.72
N LYS A 153 -8.85 -6.03 7.06
CA LYS A 153 -8.80 -5.95 5.58
C LYS A 153 -8.43 -7.28 4.94
N LYS A 154 -7.42 -7.97 5.49
CA LYS A 154 -6.99 -9.28 5.00
C LYS A 154 -8.07 -10.33 5.19
N ASP A 155 -8.74 -10.35 6.34
CA ASP A 155 -9.84 -11.26 6.63
C ASP A 155 -11.05 -10.98 5.73
N LEU A 156 -11.37 -9.70 5.51
CA LEU A 156 -12.40 -9.28 4.57
C LEU A 156 -12.09 -9.74 3.14
N LEU A 157 -10.86 -9.53 2.67
CA LEU A 157 -10.41 -10.01 1.37
C LEU A 157 -10.50 -11.54 1.28
N LYS A 158 -10.01 -12.26 2.29
CA LYS A 158 -10.11 -13.72 2.38
C LYS A 158 -11.57 -14.18 2.28
N MET A 159 -12.49 -13.51 3.01
CA MET A 159 -13.91 -13.79 2.99
C MET A 159 -14.51 -13.60 1.59
N TYR A 160 -14.22 -12.48 0.91
CA TYR A 160 -14.73 -12.21 -0.44
C TYR A 160 -14.15 -13.13 -1.50
N VAL A 161 -12.85 -13.44 -1.43
CA VAL A 161 -12.19 -14.41 -2.32
C VAL A 161 -12.84 -15.79 -2.13
N TYR A 162 -13.02 -16.23 -0.88
CA TYR A 162 -13.65 -17.51 -0.58
C TYR A 162 -15.10 -17.59 -1.09
N ALA A 163 -15.91 -16.56 -0.83
CA ALA A 163 -17.27 -16.48 -1.34
C ALA A 163 -17.33 -16.54 -2.87
N SER A 164 -16.41 -15.86 -3.56
CA SER A 164 -16.31 -15.88 -5.02
C SER A 164 -15.97 -17.28 -5.56
N ILE A 165 -15.06 -18.00 -4.88
CA ILE A 165 -14.72 -19.39 -5.21
C ILE A 165 -15.95 -20.30 -5.06
N LEU A 166 -16.66 -20.20 -3.93
CA LEU A 166 -17.86 -21.03 -3.68
C LEU A 166 -18.97 -20.74 -4.69
N GLN A 167 -19.16 -19.47 -5.07
CA GLN A 167 -20.13 -19.10 -6.09
C GLN A 167 -19.83 -19.76 -7.44
N LYS A 168 -18.56 -19.77 -7.85
CA LYS A 168 -18.12 -20.39 -9.11
C LYS A 168 -18.35 -21.91 -9.07
N TYR A 169 -18.02 -22.56 -7.96
CA TYR A 169 -18.25 -24.00 -7.77
C TYR A 169 -19.74 -24.36 -7.81
N ALA A 170 -20.58 -23.63 -7.08
CA ALA A 170 -22.03 -23.89 -7.05
C ALA A 170 -22.65 -23.77 -8.44
N LYS A 171 -22.23 -22.78 -9.25
CA LYS A 171 -22.64 -22.65 -10.66
C LYS A 171 -22.22 -23.86 -11.50
N SER A 172 -20.97 -24.33 -11.39
CA SER A 172 -20.52 -25.53 -12.13
C SER A 172 -21.25 -26.80 -11.72
N ALA A 173 -21.71 -26.88 -10.46
CA ALA A 173 -22.55 -27.99 -9.96
C ALA A 173 -24.05 -27.83 -10.29
N GLY A 174 -24.43 -26.89 -11.17
CA GLY A 174 -25.82 -26.70 -11.60
C GLY A 174 -26.74 -26.00 -10.59
N ASN A 175 -26.18 -25.18 -9.67
CA ASN A 175 -26.95 -24.23 -8.86
C ASN A 175 -26.91 -22.83 -9.47
N ILE A 176 -28.07 -22.37 -9.94
CA ILE A 176 -28.23 -21.07 -10.62
C ILE A 176 -28.53 -19.90 -9.68
N ASN A 177 -28.88 -20.15 -8.41
CA ASN A 177 -29.22 -19.10 -7.45
C ASN A 177 -28.37 -19.25 -6.18
N VAL A 178 -27.29 -18.47 -6.08
CA VAL A 178 -26.30 -18.59 -5.00
C VAL A 178 -26.27 -17.28 -4.22
N ASP A 179 -26.74 -17.31 -2.97
CA ASP A 179 -26.75 -16.16 -2.07
C ASP A 179 -25.34 -15.85 -1.54
N ILE A 180 -24.86 -14.65 -1.82
CA ILE A 180 -23.51 -14.20 -1.45
C ILE A 180 -23.38 -14.00 0.06
N GLU A 181 -24.43 -13.56 0.76
CA GLU A 181 -24.37 -13.33 2.22
C GLU A 181 -24.24 -14.65 2.99
N SER A 182 -24.98 -15.69 2.59
CA SER A 182 -24.80 -17.05 3.14
C SER A 182 -23.40 -17.61 2.87
N LEU A 183 -22.82 -17.32 1.69
CA LEU A 183 -21.46 -17.75 1.36
C LEU A 183 -20.38 -17.01 2.16
N LYS A 184 -20.57 -15.72 2.47
CA LYS A 184 -19.68 -14.96 3.36
C LYS A 184 -19.62 -15.59 4.76
N ALA A 185 -20.72 -16.18 5.22
CA ALA A 185 -20.78 -16.96 6.46
C ALA A 185 -20.22 -18.40 6.33
N GLY A 186 -19.69 -18.78 5.15
CA GLY A 186 -19.12 -20.11 4.88
C GLY A 186 -20.16 -21.21 4.63
N ALA A 187 -21.43 -20.87 4.47
CA ALA A 187 -22.49 -21.87 4.28
C ALA A 187 -22.73 -22.18 2.80
N LEU A 188 -22.35 -23.39 2.37
CA LEU A 188 -22.68 -23.91 1.04
C LEU A 188 -24.14 -24.38 0.93
N PRO A 189 -24.84 -24.14 -0.20
CA PRO A 189 -26.15 -24.72 -0.47
C PRO A 189 -26.11 -26.26 -0.47
N SER A 190 -27.17 -26.92 0.02
CA SER A 190 -27.21 -28.38 0.18
C SER A 190 -26.91 -29.16 -1.10
N LYS A 191 -27.41 -28.69 -2.26
CA LYS A 191 -27.14 -29.33 -3.56
C LYS A 191 -25.65 -29.25 -3.95
N ALA A 192 -24.94 -28.18 -3.56
CA ALA A 192 -23.49 -28.08 -3.76
C ALA A 192 -22.71 -28.97 -2.78
N LYS A 193 -23.15 -29.08 -1.52
CA LYS A 193 -22.55 -30.02 -0.54
C LYS A 193 -22.64 -31.47 -1.02
N ASN A 194 -23.79 -31.87 -1.55
CA ASN A 194 -23.99 -33.23 -2.06
C ASN A 194 -23.08 -33.50 -3.28
N ALA A 195 -22.96 -32.55 -4.20
CA ALA A 195 -22.04 -32.66 -5.33
C ALA A 195 -20.56 -32.75 -4.89
N ILE A 196 -20.17 -32.09 -3.79
CA ILE A 196 -18.81 -32.21 -3.21
C ILE A 196 -18.59 -33.64 -2.71
N GLN A 197 -19.56 -34.19 -1.97
CA GLN A 197 -19.47 -35.55 -1.43
C GLN A 197 -19.42 -36.60 -2.54
N GLU A 198 -20.28 -36.49 -3.55
CA GLU A 198 -20.29 -37.41 -4.71
C GLU A 198 -18.95 -37.38 -5.47
N ASN A 199 -18.33 -36.20 -5.63
CA ASN A 199 -17.01 -36.10 -6.26
C ASN A 199 -15.89 -36.67 -5.36
N LEU A 200 -15.97 -36.47 -4.04
CA LEU A 200 -15.02 -37.06 -3.07
C LEU A 200 -15.08 -38.59 -3.08
N ASP A 201 -16.30 -39.14 -3.08
CA ASP A 201 -16.53 -40.58 -3.13
C ASP A 201 -16.00 -41.16 -4.46
N ALA A 202 -16.24 -40.47 -5.58
CA ALA A 202 -15.71 -40.87 -6.89
C ALA A 202 -14.17 -40.83 -6.98
N LEU A 203 -13.52 -39.85 -6.32
CA LEU A 203 -12.06 -39.76 -6.23
C LEU A 203 -11.45 -40.83 -5.31
N GLN A 204 -12.19 -41.29 -4.30
CA GLN A 204 -11.77 -42.36 -3.39
C GLN A 204 -11.94 -43.75 -4.01
N GLU A 205 -12.93 -43.94 -4.88
CA GLU A 205 -13.16 -45.19 -5.61
C GLU A 205 -12.23 -45.37 -6.83
N ASN A 206 -11.62 -44.29 -7.35
CA ASN A 206 -10.64 -44.38 -8.44
C ASN A 206 -9.62 -43.22 -8.44
N PRO A 207 -8.47 -43.37 -7.74
CA PRO A 207 -7.54 -42.28 -7.47
C PRO A 207 -6.67 -41.83 -8.65
N ASP A 208 -6.68 -42.54 -9.78
CA ASP A 208 -5.82 -42.27 -10.96
C ASP A 208 -6.54 -41.50 -12.10
N LYS A 209 -7.65 -40.82 -11.82
CA LYS A 209 -8.36 -39.95 -12.79
C LYS A 209 -8.18 -38.46 -12.53
#